data_AF-A0A5D2RE05-F1
#
_entry.id   AF-A0A5D2RE05-F1
#
_cell.length_a   1.000
_cell.length_b   1.000
_cell.length_c   1.000
_cell.angle_alpha   90.00
_cell.angle_beta   90.00
_cell.angle_gamma   90.00
#
_symmetry.space_group_name_H-M   'P 1'
#
loop_
_entity.id
_entity.type
_entity.pdbx_description
1 polymer ?
#
loop_
_entity_poly.entity_id
_entity_poly.type
_entity_poly.pdbx_seq_one_letter_code
_entity_poly.pdbx_strand_id
1 'polypeptide(L)'
;MASSSSTSLPLHICHGNKLTMIINRSHAVLHSIAISFLIYYRTSFLFHQPTPIIIPWLLLFTSELILSFIWFLGRAYIWRPVYRTVFPERLPNDDKLPAIDVFICTTGPDKEPTIGVMNTLLSAMALDYPPDKLHVYLSDDGGYAITLHLQGGGFHFVGGLVSRLGVPRLIFREPRIVILTRKIPIISW
;
A
#
# COMPACT_ATOMS: atom_id res chain seq x y z
N MET A 1 -8.18 8.41 -46.68
CA MET A 1 -8.73 8.14 -45.34
C MET A 1 -7.76 8.70 -44.32
N ALA A 2 -8.02 9.91 -43.82
CA ALA A 2 -7.17 10.54 -42.81
C ALA A 2 -7.49 9.93 -41.44
N SER A 3 -6.50 9.31 -40.80
CA SER A 3 -6.59 8.88 -39.41
C SER A 3 -6.69 10.11 -38.52
N SER A 4 -7.91 10.46 -38.10
CA SER A 4 -8.13 11.52 -37.11
C SER A 4 -7.54 11.07 -35.78
N SER A 5 -6.29 11.45 -35.51
CA SER A 5 -5.65 11.32 -34.21
C SER A 5 -6.33 12.28 -33.23
N SER A 6 -7.47 11.88 -32.67
CA SER A 6 -8.08 12.55 -31.54
C SER A 6 -7.11 12.46 -30.38
N THR A 7 -6.45 13.56 -30.04
CA THR A 7 -5.55 13.65 -28.89
C THR A 7 -6.38 13.47 -27.61
N SER A 8 -6.44 12.24 -27.09
CA SER A 8 -7.14 11.93 -25.85
C SER A 8 -6.46 12.66 -24.68
N LEU A 9 -7.28 13.23 -23.79
CA LEU A 9 -6.77 13.86 -22.58
C LEU A 9 -6.09 12.82 -21.68
N PRO A 10 -5.03 13.19 -20.94
CA PRO A 10 -4.36 12.25 -20.05
C PRO A 10 -5.26 11.84 -18.88
N LEU A 11 -5.27 10.54 -18.57
CA LEU A 11 -5.98 9.95 -17.41
C LEU A 11 -5.34 10.33 -16.07
N HIS A 12 -4.06 10.68 -16.08
CA HIS A 12 -3.31 11.07 -14.91
C HIS A 12 -2.20 12.05 -15.28
N ILE A 13 -1.80 12.90 -14.34
CA ILE A 13 -0.67 13.80 -14.49
C ILE A 13 0.23 13.65 -13.27
N CYS A 14 1.53 13.46 -13.52
CA CYS A 14 2.56 13.51 -12.50
C CYS A 14 3.19 14.90 -12.49
N HIS A 15 3.21 15.55 -11.33
CA HIS A 15 3.82 16.86 -11.16
C HIS A 15 4.71 16.88 -9.92
N GLY A 16 5.84 17.58 -10.00
CA GLY A 16 6.74 17.77 -8.88
C GLY A 16 6.48 19.12 -8.21
N ASN A 17 6.38 19.13 -6.88
CA ASN A 17 6.37 20.40 -6.15
C ASN A 17 7.80 20.94 -6.04
N LYS A 18 8.09 22.03 -6.78
CA LYS A 18 9.40 22.68 -6.79
C LYS A 18 9.81 23.16 -5.40
N LEU A 19 8.88 23.70 -4.61
CA LEU A 19 9.15 24.22 -3.28
C LEU A 19 9.54 23.09 -2.32
N THR A 20 8.78 21.98 -2.31
CA THR A 20 9.12 20.80 -1.50
C THR A 20 10.48 20.22 -1.91
N MET A 21 10.79 20.18 -3.21
CA MET A 21 12.11 19.74 -3.69
C MET A 21 13.24 20.64 -3.16
N ILE A 22 13.06 21.96 -3.20
CA ILE A 22 14.06 22.92 -2.71
C ILE A 22 14.26 22.75 -1.19
N ILE A 23 13.17 22.64 -0.43
CA ILE A 23 13.22 22.42 1.03
C ILE A 23 13.93 21.10 1.37
N ASN A 24 13.61 20.02 0.68
CA ASN A 24 14.22 18.72 0.93
C ASN A 24 15.72 18.74 0.63
N ARG A 25 16.12 19.41 -0.45
CA ARG A 25 17.53 19.55 -0.84
C ARG A 25 18.30 20.46 0.10
N SER A 26 17.73 21.60 0.51
CA SER A 26 18.37 22.49 1.46
C SER A 26 18.56 21.82 2.82
N HIS A 27 17.53 21.12 3.31
CA HIS A 27 17.63 20.32 4.53
C HIS A 27 18.72 19.23 4.42
N ALA A 28 18.80 18.53 3.28
CA ALA A 28 19.83 17.52 3.05
C ALA A 28 21.24 18.12 3.06
N VAL A 29 21.44 19.27 2.41
CA VAL A 29 22.74 19.97 2.40
C VAL A 29 23.13 20.43 3.80
N LEU A 30 22.23 21.09 4.52
CA LEU A 30 22.49 21.57 5.89
C LEU A 30 22.87 20.43 6.84
N HIS A 31 22.14 19.31 6.77
CA HIS A 31 22.40 18.17 7.62
C HIS A 31 23.69 17.42 7.21
N SER A 32 24.02 17.37 5.92
CA SER A 32 25.30 16.81 5.44
C SER A 32 26.49 17.64 5.93
N ILE A 33 26.35 18.97 5.95
CA ILE A 33 27.35 19.87 6.53
C ILE A 33 27.52 19.58 8.03
N ALA A 34 26.42 19.46 8.78
CA ALA A 34 26.46 19.14 10.21
C ALA A 34 27.14 17.78 10.50
N ILE A 35 26.81 16.73 9.73
CA ILE A 35 27.46 15.42 9.84
C ILE A 35 28.97 15.53 9.53
N SER A 36 29.34 16.30 8.51
CA SER A 36 30.75 16.49 8.14
C SER A 36 31.54 17.17 9.25
N PHE A 37 30.97 18.22 9.88
CA PHE A 37 31.57 18.86 11.05
C PHE A 37 31.69 17.91 12.25
N LEU A 38 30.68 17.08 12.50
CA LEU A 38 30.70 16.10 13.58
C LEU A 38 31.79 15.04 13.36
N ILE A 39 31.91 14.50 12.15
CA ILE A 39 32.97 13.53 11.79
C ILE A 39 34.35 14.19 11.89
N TYR A 40 34.50 15.43 11.43
CA TYR A 40 35.75 16.18 11.55
C TYR A 40 36.15 16.41 13.02
N TYR A 41 35.20 16.82 13.86
CA TYR A 41 35.43 17.01 15.28
C TYR A 41 35.88 15.71 15.97
N ARG A 42 35.19 14.58 15.69
CA ARG A 42 35.54 13.26 16.22
C ARG A 42 36.93 12.82 15.77
N THR A 43 37.22 12.91 14.48
CA THR A 43 38.53 12.49 13.93
C THR A 43 39.68 13.36 14.47
N SER A 44 39.50 14.69 14.56
CA SER A 44 40.51 15.59 15.13
C SER A 44 40.81 15.28 16.61
N PHE A 45 39.78 14.96 17.40
CA PHE A 45 39.91 14.55 18.80
C PHE A 45 40.73 13.25 18.95
N LEU A 46 40.54 12.28 18.04
CA LEU A 46 41.32 11.03 18.03
C LEU A 46 42.82 11.28 17.81
N PHE A 47 43.19 12.25 16.96
CA PHE A 47 44.58 12.55 16.68
C PHE A 47 45.26 13.42 17.75
N HIS A 48 44.51 14.27 18.47
CA HIS A 48 45.08 15.19 19.46
C HIS A 48 45.19 14.61 20.88
N GLN A 49 44.32 13.68 21.28
CA GLN A 49 44.35 13.09 22.63
C GLN A 49 44.04 11.59 22.61
N PRO A 50 45.06 10.71 22.61
CA PRO A 50 44.84 9.30 22.84
C PRO A 50 44.41 9.08 24.31
N THR A 51 43.10 9.02 24.55
CA THR A 51 42.56 8.64 25.87
C THR A 51 42.71 7.12 26.09
N PRO A 52 42.82 6.65 27.35
CA PRO A 52 42.92 5.21 27.64
C PRO A 52 41.63 4.40 27.39
N ILE A 53 40.54 5.04 26.97
CA ILE A 53 39.20 4.44 26.82
C ILE A 53 38.81 4.40 25.33
N ILE A 54 39.60 3.68 24.53
CA ILE A 54 39.47 3.63 23.07
C ILE A 54 38.21 2.86 22.61
N ILE A 55 37.83 1.79 23.32
CA ILE A 55 36.76 0.88 22.89
C ILE A 55 35.38 1.57 22.85
N PRO A 56 34.89 2.22 23.93
CA PRO A 56 33.60 2.92 23.90
C PRO A 56 33.58 4.07 22.88
N TRP A 57 34.71 4.75 22.71
CA TRP A 57 34.85 5.83 21.74
C TRP A 57 34.71 5.31 20.30
N LEU A 58 35.37 4.20 19.97
CA LEU A 58 35.28 3.57 18.65
C LEU A 58 33.88 3.06 18.36
N LEU A 59 33.21 2.46 19.35
CA LEU A 59 31.82 2.02 19.24
C LEU A 59 30.89 3.20 18.92
N LEU A 60 31.05 4.31 19.64
CA LEU A 60 30.24 5.51 19.43
C LEU A 60 30.49 6.12 18.05
N PHE A 61 31.75 6.24 17.63
CA PHE A 61 32.09 6.72 16.29
C PHE A 61 31.54 5.81 15.18
N THR A 62 31.61 4.49 15.37
CA THR A 62 31.05 3.53 14.41
C THR A 62 29.53 3.64 14.32
N SER A 63 28.84 3.83 15.44
CA SER A 63 27.39 4.07 15.47
C SER A 63 27.02 5.36 14.72
N GLU A 64 27.76 6.45 14.94
CA GLU A 64 27.56 7.73 14.23
C GLU A 64 27.75 7.58 12.70
N LEU A 65 28.74 6.78 12.25
CA LEU A 65 28.94 6.48 10.82
C LEU A 65 27.78 5.66 10.23
N ILE A 66 27.34 4.62 10.93
CA ILE A 66 26.21 3.78 10.48
C ILE A 66 24.93 4.61 10.38
N LEU A 67 24.62 5.42 11.40
CA LEU A 67 23.46 6.29 11.39
C LEU A 67 23.54 7.34 10.26
N SER A 68 24.71 7.92 10.03
CA SER A 68 24.94 8.86 8.93
C SER A 68 24.75 8.20 7.56
N PHE A 69 25.19 6.95 7.41
CA PHE A 69 25.02 6.17 6.19
C PHE A 69 23.56 5.81 5.92
N ILE A 70 22.84 5.32 6.94
CA ILE A 70 21.39 5.03 6.84
C ILE A 70 20.64 6.30 6.48
N TRP A 71 20.97 7.43 7.12
CA TRP A 71 20.37 8.72 6.83
C TRP A 71 20.62 9.13 5.36
N PHE A 72 21.85 8.98 4.87
CA PHE A 72 22.20 9.30 3.48
C PHE A 72 21.42 8.46 2.47
N LEU A 73 21.31 7.14 2.70
CA LEU A 73 20.47 6.25 1.88
C LEU A 73 19.00 6.70 1.90
N GLY A 74 18.50 7.10 3.08
CA GLY A 74 17.14 7.63 3.23
C GLY A 74 16.89 8.91 2.41
N ARG A 75 17.91 9.72 2.14
CA ARG A 75 17.76 10.94 1.32
C ARG A 75 17.48 10.66 -0.15
N ALA A 76 17.90 9.51 -0.67
CA ALA A 76 17.65 9.13 -2.06
C ALA A 76 16.14 9.13 -2.39
N TYR A 77 15.31 8.62 -1.48
CA TYR A 77 13.85 8.53 -1.65
C TYR A 77 13.13 9.89 -1.62
N ILE A 78 13.71 10.89 -0.95
CA ILE A 78 13.07 12.20 -0.69
C ILE A 78 13.59 13.28 -1.66
N TRP A 79 14.59 12.96 -2.48
CA TRP A 79 15.29 13.91 -3.36
C TRP A 79 14.39 14.59 -4.40
N ARG A 80 13.37 13.88 -4.89
CA ARG A 80 12.40 14.41 -5.86
C ARG A 80 11.01 13.82 -5.60
N PRO A 81 10.22 14.40 -4.70
CA PRO A 81 8.84 13.97 -4.51
C PRO A 81 8.03 14.23 -5.78
N VAL A 82 7.26 13.23 -6.20
CA VAL A 82 6.35 13.30 -7.35
C VAL A 82 4.94 13.06 -6.85
N TYR A 83 4.04 13.99 -7.17
CA TYR A 83 2.62 13.88 -6.87
C TYR A 83 1.88 13.45 -8.13
N ARG A 84 0.87 12.60 -7.98
CA ARG A 84 0.04 12.09 -9.08
C ARG A 84 -1.40 12.55 -8.87
N THR A 85 -1.93 13.28 -9.84
CA THR A 85 -3.36 13.56 -9.94
C THR A 85 -3.99 12.62 -10.95
N VAL A 86 -5.16 12.09 -10.62
CA VAL A 86 -5.95 11.18 -11.47
C VAL A 86 -7.25 11.87 -11.87
N PHE A 87 -7.78 11.53 -13.05
CA PHE A 87 -9.02 12.09 -13.59
C PHE A 87 -9.99 10.96 -13.93
N PRO A 88 -10.75 10.44 -12.95
CA PRO A 88 -11.70 9.35 -13.16
C PRO A 88 -12.75 9.68 -14.23
N GLU A 89 -13.10 10.95 -14.40
CA GLU A 89 -14.11 11.41 -15.35
C GLU A 89 -13.66 11.24 -16.81
N ARG A 90 -12.37 11.01 -17.04
CA ARG A 90 -11.78 10.77 -18.35
C ARG A 90 -11.62 9.30 -18.68
N LEU A 91 -12.02 8.41 -17.76
CA LEU A 91 -12.01 6.97 -18.00
C LEU A 91 -12.94 6.63 -19.17
N PRO A 92 -12.62 5.58 -19.93
CA PRO A 92 -13.54 5.09 -20.93
C PRO A 92 -14.80 4.54 -20.26
N ASN A 93 -15.87 4.45 -21.03
CA ASN A 93 -17.12 3.80 -20.61
C ASN A 93 -16.87 2.40 -20.00
N ASP A 94 -17.78 2.00 -19.10
CA ASP A 94 -17.77 0.75 -18.35
C ASP A 94 -17.54 -0.52 -19.18
N ASP A 95 -18.01 -0.54 -20.43
CA ASP A 95 -17.83 -1.65 -21.37
C ASP A 95 -16.35 -1.88 -21.72
N LYS A 96 -15.51 -0.85 -21.66
CA LYS A 96 -14.08 -0.90 -21.98
C LYS A 96 -13.17 -1.04 -20.76
N LEU A 97 -13.73 -1.03 -19.55
CA LEU A 97 -12.97 -1.26 -18.33
C LEU A 97 -12.47 -2.72 -18.24
N PRO A 98 -11.28 -2.97 -17.68
CA PRO A 98 -10.77 -4.33 -17.47
C PRO A 98 -11.56 -5.08 -16.37
N ALA A 99 -11.37 -6.40 -16.25
CA ALA A 99 -11.81 -7.12 -15.05
C ALA A 99 -10.82 -6.87 -13.89
N ILE A 100 -11.31 -6.76 -12.66
CA ILE A 100 -10.54 -6.50 -11.44
C ILE A 100 -10.90 -7.55 -10.39
N ASP A 101 -9.87 -8.15 -9.80
CA ASP A 101 -9.96 -9.06 -8.67
C ASP A 101 -9.48 -8.35 -7.39
N VAL A 102 -10.32 -8.31 -6.36
CA VAL A 102 -10.00 -7.77 -5.04
C VAL A 102 -9.75 -8.93 -4.08
N PHE A 103 -8.54 -9.03 -3.56
CA PHE A 103 -8.16 -10.04 -2.57
C PHE A 103 -8.11 -9.42 -1.18
N ILE A 104 -8.90 -9.97 -0.26
CA ILE A 104 -8.89 -9.63 1.16
C ILE A 104 -8.30 -10.83 1.89
N CYS A 105 -7.20 -10.65 2.59
CA CYS A 105 -6.59 -11.70 3.41
C CYS A 105 -6.80 -11.37 4.88
N THR A 106 -7.19 -12.36 5.69
CA THR A 106 -7.26 -12.21 7.14
C THR A 106 -6.45 -13.26 7.87
N THR A 107 -5.78 -12.84 8.94
CA THR A 107 -4.94 -13.70 9.78
C THR A 107 -5.69 -14.26 11.00
N GLY A 108 -6.91 -13.78 11.26
CA GLY A 108 -7.77 -14.25 12.35
C GLY A 108 -8.29 -13.14 13.27
N PRO A 109 -9.33 -13.46 14.07
CA PRO A 109 -10.10 -12.49 14.86
C PRO A 109 -9.29 -11.79 15.95
N ASP A 110 -8.21 -12.40 16.44
CA ASP A 110 -7.39 -11.88 17.54
C ASP A 110 -6.57 -10.64 17.13
N LYS A 111 -6.12 -10.59 15.88
CA LYS A 111 -5.39 -9.44 15.32
C LYS A 111 -6.27 -8.53 14.49
N GLU A 112 -7.24 -9.11 13.79
CA GLU A 112 -8.12 -8.44 12.84
C GLU A 112 -9.57 -8.78 13.20
N PRO A 113 -10.27 -7.91 13.95
CA PRO A 113 -11.62 -8.22 14.40
C PRO A 113 -12.54 -8.51 13.20
N THR A 114 -13.29 -9.61 13.26
CA THR A 114 -14.08 -10.14 12.12
C THR A 114 -15.10 -9.14 11.57
N ILE A 115 -15.62 -8.23 12.42
CA ILE A 115 -16.50 -7.13 12.00
C ILE A 115 -15.76 -6.17 11.07
N GLY A 116 -14.49 -5.86 11.36
CA GLY A 116 -13.65 -5.02 10.52
C GLY A 116 -13.43 -5.67 9.15
N VAL A 117 -13.12 -6.97 9.14
CA VAL A 117 -12.97 -7.76 7.90
C VAL A 117 -14.27 -7.76 7.08
N MET A 118 -15.42 -7.93 7.75
CA MET A 118 -16.73 -7.87 7.10
C MET A 118 -16.97 -6.49 6.49
N ASN A 119 -16.68 -5.41 7.21
CA ASN A 119 -16.83 -4.05 6.66
C ASN A 119 -15.96 -3.83 5.42
N THR A 120 -14.70 -4.30 5.43
CA THR A 120 -13.83 -4.24 4.24
C THR A 120 -14.42 -5.03 3.07
N LEU A 121 -14.96 -6.23 3.32
CA LEU A 121 -15.63 -7.05 2.31
C LEU A 121 -16.85 -6.33 1.73
N LEU A 122 -17.69 -5.74 2.58
CA LEU A 122 -18.85 -4.94 2.18
C LEU A 122 -18.46 -3.74 1.33
N SER A 123 -17.45 -2.98 1.76
CA SER A 123 -16.95 -1.83 1.03
C SER A 123 -16.35 -2.23 -0.33
N ALA A 124 -15.67 -3.38 -0.41
CA ALA A 124 -15.15 -3.90 -1.68
C ALA A 124 -16.27 -4.31 -2.64
N MET A 125 -17.33 -4.95 -2.15
CA MET A 125 -18.49 -5.31 -2.98
C MET A 125 -19.33 -4.09 -3.41
N ALA A 126 -19.23 -2.98 -2.69
CA ALA A 126 -19.94 -1.74 -2.97
C ALA A 126 -19.11 -0.74 -3.82
N LEU A 127 -17.98 -1.18 -4.40
CA LEU A 127 -17.21 -0.36 -5.33
C LEU A 127 -18.06 0.01 -6.55
N ASP A 128 -17.95 1.26 -7.00
CA ASP A 128 -18.57 1.76 -8.22
C ASP A 128 -17.81 1.21 -9.44
N TYR A 129 -18.08 -0.05 -9.77
CA TYR A 129 -17.46 -0.79 -10.87
C TYR A 129 -18.47 -1.75 -11.52
N PRO A 130 -18.34 -2.06 -12.82
CA PRO A 130 -19.25 -3.00 -13.48
C PRO A 130 -19.27 -4.36 -12.76
N PRO A 131 -20.46 -4.86 -12.36
CA PRO A 131 -20.58 -6.05 -11.51
C PRO A 131 -20.16 -7.34 -12.22
N ASP A 132 -20.15 -7.34 -13.56
CA ASP A 132 -19.65 -8.43 -14.39
C ASP A 132 -18.12 -8.49 -14.44
N LYS A 133 -17.43 -7.44 -13.97
CA LYS A 133 -15.98 -7.26 -14.04
C LYS A 133 -15.31 -7.14 -12.68
N LEU A 134 -16.08 -7.03 -11.59
CA LEU A 134 -15.56 -6.99 -10.23
C LEU A 134 -15.71 -8.36 -9.58
N HIS A 135 -14.59 -8.93 -9.14
CA HIS A 135 -14.57 -10.16 -8.36
C HIS A 135 -13.90 -9.91 -7.02
N VAL A 136 -14.51 -10.40 -5.93
CA VAL A 136 -14.00 -10.20 -4.57
C VAL A 136 -13.74 -11.56 -3.93
N TYR A 137 -12.52 -11.75 -3.44
CA TYR A 137 -12.03 -12.97 -2.82
C TYR A 137 -11.62 -12.70 -1.39
N LEU A 138 -12.01 -13.58 -0.47
CA LEU A 138 -11.62 -13.51 0.94
C LEU A 138 -10.83 -14.77 1.31
N SER A 139 -9.54 -14.60 1.60
CA SER A 139 -8.64 -15.64 2.11
C SER A 139 -8.57 -15.54 3.62
N ASP A 140 -8.87 -16.63 4.33
CA ASP A 140 -8.66 -16.75 5.77
C ASP A 140 -7.42 -17.61 6.02
N ASP A 141 -6.29 -16.95 6.24
CA ASP A 141 -5.00 -17.59 6.51
C ASP A 141 -4.94 -18.14 7.94
N GLY A 142 -5.77 -17.61 8.85
CA GLY A 142 -5.89 -18.09 10.22
C GLY A 142 -6.77 -19.33 10.37
N GLY A 143 -7.61 -19.62 9.37
CA GLY A 143 -8.48 -20.80 9.34
C GLY A 143 -9.49 -20.85 10.49
N TYR A 144 -9.92 -19.69 11.00
CA TYR A 144 -10.80 -19.62 12.15
C TYR A 144 -12.25 -19.85 11.74
N ALA A 145 -12.91 -20.80 12.40
CA ALA A 145 -14.30 -21.16 12.10
C ALA A 145 -15.28 -19.96 12.19
N ILE A 146 -15.01 -18.99 13.06
CA ILE A 146 -15.84 -17.79 13.22
C ILE A 146 -15.84 -16.91 11.95
N THR A 147 -14.72 -16.83 11.24
CA THR A 147 -14.59 -16.09 9.99
C THR A 147 -15.50 -16.70 8.92
N LEU A 148 -15.50 -18.04 8.81
CA LEU A 148 -16.34 -18.77 7.87
C LEU A 148 -17.84 -18.62 8.19
N HIS A 149 -18.22 -18.67 9.47
CA HIS A 149 -19.62 -18.47 9.88
C HIS A 149 -20.09 -17.04 9.61
N LEU A 150 -19.25 -16.04 9.92
CA LEU A 150 -19.60 -14.65 9.71
C LEU A 150 -19.68 -14.30 8.22
N GLN A 151 -18.80 -14.86 7.38
CA GLN A 151 -18.91 -14.79 5.92
C GLN A 151 -20.31 -15.20 5.46
N GLY A 152 -20.76 -16.41 5.80
CA GLY A 152 -22.09 -16.91 5.42
C GLY A 152 -23.23 -16.00 5.88
N GLY A 153 -23.20 -15.53 7.13
CA GLY A 153 -24.22 -14.62 7.67
C GLY A 153 -24.18 -13.21 7.04
N GLY A 154 -22.98 -12.69 6.79
CA GLY A 154 -22.76 -11.41 6.11
C GLY A 154 -23.30 -11.44 4.68
N PHE A 155 -23.04 -12.49 3.91
CA PHE A 155 -23.60 -12.64 2.56
C PHE A 155 -25.12 -12.61 2.53
N HIS A 156 -25.78 -13.28 3.49
CA HIS A 156 -27.24 -13.25 3.60
C HIS A 156 -27.76 -11.84 3.94
N PHE A 157 -27.12 -11.15 4.88
CA PHE A 157 -27.49 -9.78 5.24
C PHE A 157 -27.34 -8.82 4.06
N VAL A 158 -26.25 -8.93 3.30
CA VAL A 158 -25.96 -8.09 2.13
C VAL A 158 -26.96 -8.34 1.01
N GLY A 159 -27.24 -9.61 0.69
CA GLY A 159 -28.26 -9.94 -0.29
C GLY A 159 -29.62 -9.30 0.05
N GLY A 160 -29.98 -9.31 1.34
CA GLY A 160 -31.18 -8.64 1.85
C GLY A 160 -31.13 -7.11 1.78
N LEU A 161 -29.99 -6.49 2.09
CA LEU A 161 -29.80 -5.04 2.07
C LEU A 161 -29.81 -4.50 0.63
N VAL A 162 -29.08 -5.15 -0.27
CA VAL A 162 -28.97 -4.77 -1.69
C VAL A 162 -30.31 -4.91 -2.40
N SER A 163 -31.08 -5.97 -2.11
CA SER A 163 -32.43 -6.13 -2.63
C SER A 163 -33.40 -5.05 -2.14
N ARG A 164 -33.16 -4.46 -0.97
CA ARG A 164 -34.02 -3.40 -0.39
C ARG A 164 -33.65 -2.00 -0.84
N LEU A 165 -32.38 -1.74 -1.16
CA LEU A 165 -31.89 -0.41 -1.53
C LEU A 165 -32.15 -0.04 -3.00
N GLY A 166 -32.76 -0.93 -3.80
CA GLY A 166 -33.18 -0.61 -5.17
C GLY A 166 -32.02 -0.26 -6.11
N VAL A 167 -30.80 -0.65 -5.75
CA VAL A 167 -29.61 -0.42 -6.58
C VAL A 167 -29.77 -1.25 -7.86
N PRO A 168 -29.80 -0.62 -9.05
CA PRO A 168 -30.00 -1.34 -10.29
C PRO A 168 -28.81 -2.29 -10.51
N ARG A 169 -29.09 -3.58 -10.32
CA ARG A 169 -28.37 -4.72 -10.90
C ARG A 169 -26.98 -4.99 -10.32
N LEU A 170 -26.89 -5.25 -9.01
CA LEU A 170 -25.92 -6.20 -8.47
C LEU A 170 -26.45 -7.62 -8.74
N ILE A 171 -26.02 -8.25 -9.84
CA ILE A 171 -26.30 -9.66 -10.07
C ILE A 171 -25.39 -10.43 -9.12
N PHE A 172 -25.95 -10.90 -8.00
CA PHE A 172 -25.39 -11.99 -7.23
C PHE A 172 -25.48 -13.26 -8.08
N ARG A 173 -24.58 -13.42 -9.05
CA ARG A 173 -24.24 -14.77 -9.50
C ARG A 173 -23.47 -15.38 -8.35
N GLU A 174 -23.84 -16.61 -8.00
CA GLU A 174 -23.17 -17.44 -6.98
C GLU A 174 -21.71 -17.03 -6.86
N PRO A 175 -21.29 -16.49 -5.70
CA PRO A 175 -19.95 -16.02 -5.57
C PRO A 175 -19.06 -17.26 -5.73
N ARG A 176 -18.28 -17.30 -6.81
CA ARG A 176 -17.04 -18.07 -6.84
C ARG A 176 -16.05 -17.39 -5.90
N ILE A 177 -16.42 -17.25 -4.62
CA ILE A 177 -15.45 -17.11 -3.54
C ILE A 177 -14.80 -18.48 -3.49
N VAL A 178 -13.65 -18.58 -4.17
CA VAL A 178 -12.75 -19.69 -3.97
C VAL A 178 -12.20 -19.49 -2.56
N ILE A 179 -12.88 -20.10 -1.60
CA ILE A 179 -12.39 -20.28 -0.25
C ILE A 179 -11.14 -21.16 -0.40
N LEU A 180 -9.97 -20.55 -0.51
CA LEU A 180 -8.69 -21.25 -0.35
C LEU A 180 -8.47 -21.53 1.15
N THR A 181 -9.46 -22.12 1.82
CA THR A 181 -9.17 -22.77 3.10
C THR A 181 -8.37 -24.01 2.75
N ARG A 182 -7.19 -24.17 3.35
CA ARG A 182 -6.48 -25.44 3.33
C ARG A 182 -7.37 -26.52 3.97
N LYS A 183 -8.14 -27.19 3.13
CA LYS A 183 -8.39 -28.61 3.24
C LYS A 183 -8.22 -29.16 1.85
N ILE A 184 -6.98 -29.55 1.54
CA ILE A 184 -6.69 -30.51 0.49
C ILE A 184 -7.53 -31.75 0.82
N PRO A 185 -8.56 -32.12 0.04
CA PRO A 185 -8.93 -33.51 -0.02
C PRO A 185 -7.97 -34.14 -1.02
N ILE A 186 -7.15 -35.07 -0.55
CA ILE A 186 -6.56 -36.05 -1.44
C ILE A 186 -7.73 -36.70 -2.18
N ILE A 187 -7.86 -36.45 -3.49
CA ILE A 187 -8.59 -37.33 -4.40
C ILE A 187 -7.72 -37.46 -5.64
N SER A 188 -7.21 -38.68 -5.83
CA SER A 188 -6.60 -39.14 -7.06
C SER A 188 -7.62 -39.13 -8.18
N TRP A 189 -7.25 -38.51 -9.31
CA TRP A 189 -7.87 -38.51 -10.64
C TRP A 189 -9.37 -38.24 -10.74
#